data_AF-A0A7S0KYE7-F1
#
_entry.id   AF-A0A7S0KYE7-F1
#
_cell.length_a   1.000
_cell.length_b   1.000
_cell.length_c   1.000
_cell.angle_alpha   90.00
_cell.angle_beta   90.00
_cell.angle_gamma   90.00
#
_symmetry.space_group_name_H-M   'P 1'
#
loop_
_entity.id
_entity.type
_entity.pdbx_description
1 polymer ?
#
loop_
_entity_poly.entity_id
_entity_poly.type
_entity_poly.pdbx_seq_one_letter_code
_entity_poly.pdbx_strand_id
1 'polypeptide(L)'
;GSGSVGAHVNQLLLDKGYDVLSVARSSPSVQADKVKVILGKALPAVEYKSLDASKDDLSGVLNGASAVISCVGALPGSSNQRAGNGAVNVRIADAAKAAGVPTFVYISV
;
A
#
# COMPACT_ATOMS: atom_id res chain seq x y z
N GLY A 1 -3.06 -1.39 -0.58
CA GLY A 1 -3.44 -0.12 0.10
C GLY A 1 -4.94 0.08 0.04
N SER A 2 -5.54 0.98 0.85
CA SER A 2 -7.01 1.14 0.98
C SER A 2 -7.59 2.46 0.47
N GLY A 3 -6.79 3.29 -0.22
CA GLY A 3 -7.28 4.46 -0.96
C GLY A 3 -7.76 4.09 -2.37
N SER A 4 -8.28 5.07 -3.13
CA SER A 4 -8.89 4.83 -4.46
C SER A 4 -8.00 4.02 -5.41
N VAL A 5 -6.76 4.49 -5.65
CA VAL A 5 -5.79 3.78 -6.51
C VAL A 5 -5.43 2.42 -5.92
N GLY A 6 -5.12 2.37 -4.61
CA GLY A 6 -4.73 1.14 -3.93
C GLY A 6 -5.80 0.05 -4.00
N ALA A 7 -7.09 0.40 -3.89
CA ALA A 7 -8.19 -0.55 -3.99
C ALA A 7 -8.26 -1.19 -5.40
N HIS A 8 -8.12 -0.39 -6.45
CA HIS A 8 -8.11 -0.88 -7.83
C HIS A 8 -6.87 -1.72 -8.13
N VAL A 9 -5.70 -1.33 -7.61
CA VAL A 9 -4.47 -2.14 -7.72
C VAL A 9 -4.66 -3.49 -7.05
N ASN A 10 -5.24 -3.55 -5.84
CA ASN A 10 -5.50 -4.82 -5.16
C ASN A 10 -6.40 -5.72 -6.03
N GLN A 11 -7.49 -5.18 -6.58
CA GLN A 11 -8.40 -5.92 -7.46
C GLN A 11 -7.68 -6.47 -8.70
N LEU A 12 -6.92 -5.62 -9.39
CA LEU A 12 -6.23 -5.99 -10.62
C LEU A 12 -5.19 -7.09 -10.37
N LEU A 13 -4.46 -7.05 -9.25
CA LEU A 13 -3.51 -8.09 -8.90
C LEU A 13 -4.20 -9.42 -8.55
N LEU A 14 -5.29 -9.37 -7.77
CA LEU A 14 -6.08 -10.57 -7.50
C LEU A 14 -6.66 -11.20 -8.78
N ASP A 15 -7.17 -10.38 -9.71
CA ASP A 15 -7.70 -10.87 -10.99
C ASP A 15 -6.63 -11.52 -11.88
N LYS A 16 -5.35 -11.24 -11.60
CA LYS A 16 -4.20 -11.88 -12.24
C LYS A 16 -3.64 -13.07 -11.47
N GLY A 17 -4.25 -13.42 -10.34
CA GLY A 17 -3.88 -14.58 -9.52
C GLY A 17 -2.70 -14.34 -8.57
N TYR A 18 -2.39 -13.09 -8.25
CA TYR A 18 -1.37 -12.78 -7.23
C TYR A 18 -1.99 -12.75 -5.83
N ASP A 19 -1.23 -13.20 -4.84
CA ASP A 19 -1.51 -12.91 -3.44
C ASP A 19 -1.25 -11.43 -3.14
N VAL A 20 -2.15 -10.77 -2.41
CA VAL A 20 -2.08 -9.34 -2.15
C VAL A 20 -2.12 -9.04 -0.65
N LEU A 21 -1.05 -8.43 -0.15
CA LEU A 21 -0.98 -7.81 1.16
C LEU A 21 -1.20 -6.29 1.04
N SER A 22 -2.36 -5.81 1.48
CA SER A 22 -2.66 -4.39 1.57
C SER A 22 -2.23 -3.82 2.92
N VAL A 23 -1.26 -2.92 2.89
CA VAL A 23 -0.78 -2.21 4.07
C VAL A 23 -1.35 -0.78 4.13
N ALA A 24 -1.86 -0.37 5.30
CA ALA A 24 -2.23 1.01 5.61
C ALA A 24 -2.28 1.26 7.12
N ARG A 25 -2.34 2.52 7.55
CA ARG A 25 -2.42 2.91 8.98
C ARG A 25 -3.72 2.49 9.68
N SER A 26 -4.80 2.31 8.92
CA SER A 26 -6.11 1.93 9.48
C SER A 26 -6.16 0.44 9.82
N SER A 27 -7.04 0.06 10.75
CA SER A 27 -7.29 -1.35 11.08
C SER A 27 -7.71 -2.16 9.84
N PRO A 28 -7.49 -3.49 9.80
CA PRO A 28 -7.88 -4.35 8.69
C PRO A 28 -9.35 -4.21 8.28
N SER A 29 -10.26 -4.15 9.26
CA SER A 29 -11.70 -3.96 9.02
C SER A 29 -12.00 -2.64 8.30
N VAL A 30 -11.42 -1.53 8.77
CA VAL A 30 -11.59 -0.21 8.15
C VAL A 30 -11.01 -0.18 6.74
N GLN A 31 -9.89 -0.88 6.50
CA GLN A 31 -9.34 -0.99 5.15
C GLN A 31 -10.29 -1.75 4.22
N ALA A 32 -10.80 -2.91 4.65
CA ALA A 32 -11.73 -3.72 3.88
C ALA A 32 -13.03 -2.96 3.57
N ASP A 33 -13.58 -2.23 4.55
CA ASP A 33 -14.78 -1.41 4.36
C ASP A 33 -14.54 -0.28 3.34
N LYS A 34 -13.41 0.42 3.43
CA LYS A 34 -13.04 1.45 2.44
C LYS A 34 -12.93 0.86 1.03
N VAL A 35 -12.24 -0.28 0.90
CA VAL A 35 -12.10 -0.96 -0.39
C VAL A 35 -13.46 -1.38 -0.94
N LYS A 36 -14.36 -1.91 -0.09
CA LYS A 36 -15.73 -2.26 -0.46
C LYS A 36 -16.51 -1.05 -0.98
N VAL A 37 -16.42 0.09 -0.29
CA VAL A 37 -17.08 1.33 -0.71
C VAL A 37 -16.53 1.81 -2.04
N ILE A 38 -15.21 1.81 -2.23
CA ILE A 38 -14.56 2.28 -3.46
C ILE A 38 -14.92 1.41 -4.67
N LEU A 39 -14.91 0.08 -4.52
CA LEU A 39 -15.10 -0.86 -5.63
C LEU A 39 -16.55 -1.33 -5.81
N GLY A 40 -17.44 -1.00 -4.87
CA GLY A 40 -18.80 -1.56 -4.81
C GLY A 40 -18.87 -3.04 -4.42
N LYS A 41 -17.73 -3.67 -4.08
CA LYS A 41 -17.65 -5.09 -3.68
C LYS A 41 -16.45 -5.34 -2.75
N ALA A 42 -16.58 -6.33 -1.88
CA ALA A 42 -15.50 -6.74 -0.98
C ALA A 42 -14.43 -7.57 -1.70
N LEU A 43 -13.18 -7.49 -1.23
CA LEU A 43 -12.08 -8.34 -1.68
C LEU A 43 -11.62 -9.24 -0.52
N PRO A 44 -12.27 -10.39 -0.28
CA PRO A 44 -11.94 -11.27 0.84
C PRO A 44 -10.56 -11.95 0.71
N ALA A 45 -10.01 -12.02 -0.50
CA ALA A 45 -8.69 -12.60 -0.78
C ALA A 45 -7.53 -11.62 -0.54
N VAL A 46 -7.79 -10.34 -0.24
CA VAL A 46 -6.73 -9.41 0.18
C VAL A 46 -6.47 -9.60 1.66
N GLU A 47 -5.21 -9.84 2.03
CA GLU A 47 -4.77 -9.70 3.40
C GLU A 47 -4.59 -8.21 3.73
N TYR A 48 -5.20 -7.74 4.82
CA TYR A 48 -5.07 -6.36 5.25
C TYR A 48 -4.22 -6.26 6.51
N LYS A 49 -3.20 -5.41 6.49
CA LYS A 49 -2.29 -5.17 7.62
C LYS A 49 -2.32 -3.72 8.05
N SER A 50 -2.49 -3.51 9.35
CA SER A 50 -2.34 -2.20 9.98
C SER A 50 -0.87 -1.92 10.25
N LEU A 51 -0.30 -0.90 9.61
CA LEU A 51 1.09 -0.47 9.77
C LEU A 51 1.27 0.96 9.21
N ASP A 52 2.04 1.79 9.91
CA ASP A 52 2.43 3.14 9.49
C ASP A 52 3.79 3.14 8.79
N ALA A 53 3.78 3.14 7.45
CA ALA A 53 5.01 3.11 6.65
C ALA A 53 5.93 4.32 6.88
N SER A 54 5.44 5.40 7.50
CA SER A 54 6.28 6.56 7.84
C SER A 54 7.12 6.37 9.11
N LYS A 55 6.83 5.34 9.93
CA LYS A 55 7.41 5.16 11.27
C LYS A 55 7.82 3.72 11.57
N ASP A 56 6.97 2.78 11.21
CA ASP A 56 7.10 1.38 11.62
C ASP A 56 8.17 0.65 10.80
N ASP A 57 8.63 -0.49 11.31
CA ASP A 57 9.49 -1.40 10.55
C ASP A 57 8.66 -2.10 9.46
N LEU A 58 9.18 -2.04 8.23
CA LEU A 58 8.53 -2.60 7.06
C LEU A 58 9.01 -4.03 6.75
N SER A 59 10.10 -4.51 7.35
CA SER A 59 10.72 -5.79 6.99
C SER A 59 9.70 -6.96 6.98
N GLY A 60 8.87 -7.06 8.02
CA GLY A 60 7.88 -8.12 8.18
C GLY A 60 6.76 -8.14 7.14
N VAL A 61 6.52 -7.04 6.41
CA VAL A 61 5.51 -6.97 5.34
C VAL A 61 6.11 -6.97 3.93
N LEU A 62 7.44 -6.83 3.80
CA LEU A 62 8.13 -6.80 2.51
C LEU A 62 8.94 -8.07 2.23
N ASN A 63 9.33 -8.82 3.26
CA ASN A 63 10.10 -10.05 3.09
C ASN A 63 9.32 -11.06 2.23
N GLY A 64 9.98 -11.56 1.18
CA GLY A 64 9.38 -12.52 0.24
C GLY A 64 8.42 -11.91 -0.78
N ALA A 65 8.21 -10.59 -0.77
CA ALA A 65 7.36 -9.94 -1.77
C ALA A 65 8.02 -9.94 -3.15
N SER A 66 7.28 -10.37 -4.17
CA SER A 66 7.72 -10.28 -5.59
C SER A 66 7.70 -8.85 -6.12
N ALA A 67 6.85 -7.99 -5.56
CA ALA A 67 6.78 -6.59 -5.92
C ALA A 67 6.22 -5.75 -4.76
N VAL A 68 6.61 -4.49 -4.71
CA VAL A 68 6.04 -3.49 -3.80
C VAL A 68 5.50 -2.32 -4.61
N ILE A 69 4.22 -2.02 -4.44
CA ILE A 69 3.54 -0.93 -5.14
C ILE A 69 3.14 0.14 -4.13
N SER A 70 3.83 1.27 -4.11
CA SER A 70 3.47 2.38 -3.25
C SER A 70 2.41 3.26 -3.89
N CYS A 71 1.24 3.27 -3.27
CA CYS A 71 0.12 4.17 -3.56
C CYS A 71 -0.01 5.27 -2.50
N VAL A 72 1.05 5.53 -1.71
CA VAL A 72 1.01 6.48 -0.61
C VAL A 72 1.04 7.90 -1.15
N GLY A 73 0.02 8.66 -0.76
CA GLY A 73 -0.17 10.03 -1.20
C GLY A 73 -0.91 10.88 -0.19
N ALA A 74 -0.51 12.14 -0.10
CA ALA A 74 -1.18 13.24 0.56
C ALA A 74 -1.92 14.07 -0.49
N LEU A 75 -3.12 14.53 -0.13
CA LEU A 75 -3.93 15.35 -1.03
C LEU A 75 -3.20 16.65 -1.43
N PRO A 76 -3.42 17.13 -2.67
CA PRO A 76 -2.95 18.44 -3.12
C PRO A 76 -3.38 19.54 -2.13
N GLY A 77 -2.48 20.47 -1.85
CA GLY A 77 -2.71 21.56 -0.91
C GLY A 77 -2.56 21.21 0.57
N SER A 78 -2.31 19.93 0.92
CA SER A 78 -2.02 19.58 2.32
C SER A 78 -0.65 20.11 2.75
N SER A 79 -0.52 20.50 4.02
CA SER A 79 0.78 20.87 4.63
C SER A 79 1.76 19.69 4.73
N ASN A 80 1.27 18.46 4.51
CA ASN A 80 2.02 17.22 4.66
C ASN A 80 2.61 16.71 3.33
N GLN A 81 2.59 17.48 2.24
CA GLN A 81 2.99 16.98 0.91
C GLN A 81 4.43 16.43 0.86
N ARG A 82 5.42 17.15 1.41
CA ARG A 82 6.81 16.68 1.38
C ARG A 82 6.99 15.34 2.10
N ALA A 83 6.36 15.19 3.26
CA ALA A 83 6.48 13.96 4.04
C ALA A 83 5.60 12.83 3.48
N GLY A 84 4.36 13.14 3.08
CA GLY A 84 3.36 12.19 2.60
C GLY A 84 3.51 11.75 1.14
N ASN A 85 4.09 12.57 0.27
CA ASN A 85 4.36 12.21 -1.14
C ASN A 85 5.82 11.85 -1.39
N GLY A 86 6.76 12.41 -0.60
CA GLY A 86 8.20 12.21 -0.77
C GLY A 86 8.79 11.25 0.26
N ALA A 87 8.98 11.73 1.50
CA ALA A 87 9.79 11.04 2.50
C ALA A 87 9.32 9.62 2.80
N VAL A 88 8.00 9.40 2.91
CA VAL A 88 7.44 8.07 3.14
C VAL A 88 7.69 7.12 1.96
N ASN A 89 7.62 7.61 0.72
CA ASN A 89 7.87 6.79 -0.47
C ASN A 89 9.34 6.40 -0.60
N VAL A 90 10.26 7.30 -0.25
CA VAL A 90 11.70 6.98 -0.16
C VAL A 90 11.94 5.88 0.88
N ARG A 91 11.34 6.00 2.07
CA ARG A 91 11.46 4.97 3.12
C ARG A 91 10.95 3.61 2.66
N ILE A 92 9.83 3.56 1.95
CA ILE A 92 9.28 2.30 1.41
C ILE A 92 10.24 1.72 0.35
N ALA A 93 10.78 2.56 -0.54
CA ALA A 93 11.73 2.12 -1.56
C ALA A 93 13.03 1.55 -0.94
N ASP A 94 13.57 2.24 0.07
CA ASP A 94 14.76 1.78 0.80
C ASP A 94 14.51 0.45 1.51
N ALA A 95 13.34 0.31 2.17
CA ALA A 95 12.96 -0.93 2.82
C ALA A 95 12.75 -2.08 1.83
N ALA A 96 12.14 -1.81 0.66
CA ALA A 96 11.97 -2.79 -0.39
C ALA A 96 13.32 -3.26 -0.94
N LYS A 97 14.26 -2.33 -1.14
CA LYS A 97 15.64 -2.64 -1.53
C LYS A 97 16.35 -3.49 -0.47
N ALA A 98 16.22 -3.13 0.80
CA ALA A 98 16.82 -3.89 1.91
C ALA A 98 16.25 -5.31 2.03
N ALA A 99 14.96 -5.48 1.76
CA ALA A 99 14.29 -6.79 1.74
C ALA A 99 14.56 -7.62 0.47
N GLY A 100 15.32 -7.08 -0.50
CA GLY A 100 15.64 -7.78 -1.74
C GLY A 100 14.45 -7.91 -2.70
N VAL A 101 13.43 -7.05 -2.58
CA VAL A 101 12.26 -7.07 -3.47
C VAL A 101 12.71 -6.72 -4.89
N PRO A 102 12.42 -7.56 -5.89
CA PRO A 102 12.97 -7.38 -7.24
C PRO A 102 12.27 -6.25 -8.02
N THR A 103 11.04 -5.88 -7.66
CA THR A 103 10.27 -4.85 -8.35
C THR A 103 9.67 -3.85 -7.36
N PHE A 104 9.97 -2.56 -7.55
CA PHE A 104 9.32 -1.47 -6.83
C PHE A 104 8.61 -0.54 -7.81
N VAL A 105 7.33 -0.25 -7.56
CA VAL A 105 6.51 0.66 -8.35
C VAL A 105 6.08 1.82 -7.46
N TYR A 106 6.38 3.03 -7.89
CA TYR A 106 5.89 4.26 -7.26
C TYR A 106 4.80 4.88 -8.12
N ILE A 107 3.63 5.13 -7.53
CA ILE A 107 2.55 5.88 -8.16
C ILE A 107 2.52 7.29 -7.55
N SER A 108 2.89 8.30 -8.34
CA SER A 108 2.88 9.70 -7.91
C SER A 108 1.46 10.26 -7.74
N VAL A 109 1.37 11.38 -7.02
CA VAL A 109 0.13 12.13 -6.73
C VAL A 109 0.15 13.46 -7.46
#